data_AF-A0A1J3HVY4-F1
#
_entry.id   AF-A0A1J3HVY4-F1
#
_cell.length_a   1.000
_cell.length_b   1.000
_cell.length_c   1.000
_cell.angle_alpha   90.00
_cell.angle_beta   90.00
_cell.angle_gamma   90.00
#
_symmetry.space_group_name_H-M   'P 1'
#
loop_
_entity.id
_entity.type
_entity.pdbx_description
1 polymer ?
#
loop_
_entity_poly.entity_id
_entity_poly.type
_entity_poly.pdbx_seq_one_letter_code
_entity_poly.pdbx_strand_id
1 'polypeptide(L)'
;PPEYVTHGQFSTKSDVYSFGVLILEIVCGKKNSSFYQMDDSGGNLVTHVWRLWNNDSPLELIDPVIGKSYDKDEVIRCIHIG
;
A
#
# COMPACT_ATOMS: atom_id res chain seq x y z
N PRO A 1 26.26 24.09 -4.91
CA PRO A 1 24.78 24.02 -5.04
C PRO A 1 24.32 22.56 -5.07
N PRO A 2 23.32 22.15 -4.27
CA PRO A 2 22.95 20.74 -4.18
C PRO A 2 22.21 20.26 -5.43
N GLU A 3 22.56 19.04 -5.85
CA GLU A 3 22.17 18.33 -7.07
C GLU A 3 20.70 17.86 -7.10
N TYR A 4 19.96 18.05 -5.99
CA TYR A 4 18.56 17.63 -5.86
C TYR A 4 17.57 18.40 -6.73
N VAL A 5 18.01 19.46 -7.41
CA VAL A 5 17.20 20.21 -8.38
C VAL A 5 17.31 19.62 -9.81
N THR A 6 18.23 18.69 -10.05
CA THR A 6 18.64 18.32 -11.41
C THR A 6 17.92 17.09 -11.97
N HIS A 7 17.24 16.27 -11.16
CA HIS A 7 16.55 15.05 -11.63
C HIS A 7 15.19 14.78 -10.99
N GLY A 8 14.44 15.83 -10.64
CA GLY A 8 13.08 15.70 -10.08
C GLY A 8 12.12 15.06 -11.09
N GLN A 9 12.12 13.73 -11.18
CA GLN A 9 11.12 12.94 -11.91
C GLN A 9 9.83 12.89 -11.08
N PHE A 10 9.30 14.06 -10.72
CA PHE A 10 7.88 14.17 -10.43
C PHE A 10 7.17 13.96 -11.76
N SER A 11 6.43 12.87 -11.85
CA SER A 11 5.67 12.52 -13.03
C SER A 11 4.35 11.96 -12.57
N THR A 12 3.32 12.10 -13.40
CA THR A 12 2.01 11.51 -13.14
C THR A 12 2.14 10.02 -12.74
N LYS A 13 3.15 9.31 -13.24
CA LYS A 13 3.45 7.93 -12.84
C LYS A 13 3.94 7.76 -11.40
N SER A 14 4.82 8.62 -10.90
CA SER A 14 5.27 8.57 -9.50
C SER A 14 4.14 8.98 -8.56
N ASP A 15 3.35 10.00 -8.92
CA ASP A 15 2.18 10.43 -8.14
C ASP A 15 1.12 9.34 -8.04
N VAL A 16 0.81 8.65 -9.14
CA VAL A 16 -0.14 7.52 -9.14
C VAL A 16 0.37 6.37 -8.27
N TYR A 17 1.66 6.03 -8.34
CA TYR A 17 2.23 4.98 -7.51
C TYR A 17 2.18 5.34 -6.02
N SER A 18 2.60 6.56 -5.65
CA SER A 18 2.55 7.03 -4.26
C SER A 18 1.12 7.11 -3.73
N PHE A 19 0.15 7.47 -4.57
CA PHE A 19 -1.27 7.46 -4.22
C PHE A 19 -1.80 6.04 -3.97
N GLY A 20 -1.43 5.06 -4.81
CA GLY A 20 -1.78 3.66 -4.59
C GLY A 20 -1.24 3.11 -3.27
N VAL A 21 0.03 3.39 -2.97
CA VAL A 21 0.64 3.02 -1.67
C VAL A 21 -0.09 3.68 -0.50
N LEU A 22 -0.49 4.95 -0.62
CA LEU A 22 -1.24 5.66 0.42
C LEU A 22 -2.62 5.02 0.67
N ILE A 23 -3.33 4.63 -0.38
CA ILE A 23 -4.61 3.89 -0.24
C ILE A 23 -4.37 2.58 0.51
N LEU A 24 -3.33 1.83 0.16
CA LEU A 24 -2.99 0.59 0.84
C LEU A 24 -2.63 0.82 2.31
N GLU A 25 -1.90 1.89 2.65
CA GLU A 25 -1.60 2.25 4.04
C GLU A 25 -2.88 2.58 4.84
N ILE A 26 -3.83 3.29 4.24
CA ILE A 26 -5.11 3.63 4.87
C ILE A 26 -5.97 2.39 5.09
N VAL A 27 -6.12 1.54 4.07
CA VAL A 27 -6.91 0.30 4.16
C VAL A 27 -6.29 -0.67 5.16
N CYS A 28 -4.96 -0.75 5.18
CA CYS A 28 -4.23 -1.72 5.98
C CYS A 28 -3.91 -1.24 7.41
N GLY A 29 -4.05 0.07 7.67
CA GLY A 29 -3.71 0.67 8.96
C GLY A 29 -2.23 0.60 9.31
N LYS A 30 -1.40 0.19 8.36
CA LYS A 30 0.03 -0.08 8.54
C LYS A 30 0.83 0.81 7.61
N LYS A 31 1.82 1.47 8.19
CA LYS A 31 2.74 2.31 7.44
C LYS A 31 3.67 1.44 6.59
N ASN A 32 3.96 1.81 5.35
CA ASN A 32 4.90 1.06 4.50
C ASN A 32 6.28 0.90 5.18
N SER A 33 6.68 1.89 6.00
CA SER A 33 7.91 1.84 6.81
C SER A 33 7.91 0.76 7.91
N SER A 34 6.76 0.24 8.34
CA SER A 34 6.71 -0.83 9.36
C SER A 34 7.04 -2.21 8.78
N PHE A 35 6.90 -2.39 7.46
CA PHE A 35 7.21 -3.65 6.79
C PHE A 35 8.72 -3.86 6.63
N TYR A 36 9.49 -2.78 6.56
CA TYR A 36 10.96 -2.83 6.54
C TYR A 36 11.58 -3.50 7.78
N GLN A 37 10.84 -3.61 8.89
CA GLN A 37 11.31 -4.25 10.14
C GLN A 37 10.72 -5.65 10.36
N MET A 38 9.75 -6.07 9.55
CA MET A 38 8.93 -7.25 9.84
C MET A 38 9.44 -8.53 9.17
N ASP A 39 10.22 -8.41 8.09
CA ASP A 39 10.73 -9.56 7.34
C ASP A 39 12.18 -9.31 6.90
N ASP A 40 13.08 -10.20 7.31
CA ASP A 40 14.52 -10.20 6.96
C ASP A 40 14.75 -10.27 5.42
N SER A 41 13.68 -10.50 4.63
CA SER A 41 13.69 -10.49 3.16
C SER A 41 13.47 -9.12 2.48
N GLY A 42 13.24 -8.04 3.23
CA GLY A 42 13.07 -6.70 2.65
C GLY A 42 11.76 -6.50 1.87
N GLY A 43 10.71 -7.25 2.24
CA GLY A 43 9.38 -7.08 1.65
C GLY A 43 8.74 -5.75 2.07
N ASN A 44 8.26 -4.97 1.10
CA ASN A 44 7.47 -3.75 1.35
C ASN A 44 5.97 -4.09 1.50
N LEU A 45 5.16 -3.10 1.92
CA LEU A 45 3.71 -3.26 2.07
C LEU A 45 3.05 -3.82 0.79
N VAL A 46 3.49 -3.37 -0.38
CA VAL A 46 2.95 -3.80 -1.68
C VAL A 46 3.19 -5.29 -1.91
N THR A 47 4.39 -5.81 -1.60
CA THR A 47 4.70 -7.24 -1.69
C THR A 47 3.84 -8.08 -0.75
N HIS A 48 3.58 -7.57 0.46
CA HIS A 48 2.71 -8.25 1.44
C HIS A 48 1.25 -8.28 0.98
N VAL A 49 0.72 -7.14 0.51
CA VAL A 49 -0.62 -7.03 -0.08
C VAL A 49 -0.76 -7.95 -1.27
N TRP A 50 0.23 -7.99 -2.17
CA TRP A 50 0.22 -8.84 -3.35
C TRP A 50 0.19 -10.34 -3.03
N ARG A 51 0.94 -10.79 -2.01
CA ARG A 51 0.88 -12.18 -1.53
C ARG A 51 -0.50 -12.53 -0.99
N LEU A 52 -1.10 -11.66 -0.18
CA LEU A 52 -2.43 -11.89 0.40
C LEU A 52 -3.53 -11.86 -0.67
N TRP A 53 -3.39 -11.00 -1.67
CA TRP A 53 -4.24 -11.00 -2.86
C TRP A 53 -4.17 -12.34 -3.60
N ASN A 54 -2.97 -12.85 -3.86
CA ASN A 54 -2.76 -14.13 -4.55
C ASN A 54 -3.20 -15.35 -3.71
N ASN A 55 -3.36 -15.18 -2.41
CA ASN A 55 -3.84 -16.20 -1.48
C ASN A 55 -5.35 -16.12 -1.21
N ASP A 56 -6.12 -15.37 -2.01
CA ASP A 56 -7.58 -15.21 -1.90
C ASP A 56 -8.07 -14.64 -0.54
N SER A 57 -7.18 -13.98 0.22
CA SER A 57 -7.51 -13.39 1.53
C SER A 57 -7.17 -11.89 1.62
N PRO A 58 -7.67 -11.03 0.72
CA PRO A 58 -7.42 -9.59 0.77
C PRO A 58 -8.09 -8.90 1.96
N LEU A 59 -9.13 -9.51 2.54
CA LEU A 59 -9.86 -8.94 3.69
C LEU A 59 -9.07 -9.02 5.00
N GLU A 60 -8.06 -9.89 5.09
CA GLU A 60 -7.13 -9.94 6.23
C GLU A 60 -6.21 -8.72 6.30
N LEU A 61 -6.09 -7.97 5.19
CA LEU A 61 -5.33 -6.73 5.17
C LEU A 61 -6.05 -5.62 5.92
N ILE A 62 -7.37 -5.68 6.06
CA ILE A 62 -8.16 -4.53 6.52
C ILE A 62 -7.84 -4.23 7.97
N ASP A 63 -7.55 -2.96 8.27
CA ASP A 63 -7.28 -2.51 9.62
C ASP A 63 -8.48 -2.88 10.53
N PRO A 64 -8.27 -3.66 11.60
CA PRO A 64 -9.33 -4.00 12.55
C PRO A 64 -10.01 -2.76 13.18
N VAL A 65 -9.34 -1.59 13.18
CA VAL A 65 -9.90 -0.31 13.63
C VAL A 65 -10.98 0.24 12.69
N ILE A 66 -10.95 -0.10 11.39
CA ILE A 66 -12.02 0.24 10.42
C ILE A 66 -13.32 -0.54 10.75
N GLY A 67 -13.24 -1.55 11.63
CA GLY A 67 -14.40 -2.29 12.13
C GLY A 67 -15.07 -3.11 11.03
N LYS A 68 -16.39 -3.36 11.14
CA LYS A 68 -17.20 -4.00 10.07
C LYS A 68 -17.98 -2.99 9.24
N SER A 69 -17.65 -1.69 9.34
CA SER A 69 -18.39 -0.60 8.69
C SER A 69 -17.73 -0.21 7.37
N TYR A 70 -17.41 -1.19 6.53
CA TYR A 70 -16.89 -0.97 5.19
C TYR A 70 -17.62 -1.88 4.20
N ASP A 71 -17.79 -1.40 2.97
CA ASP A 71 -18.28 -2.21 1.88
C ASP A 71 -17.14 -3.08 1.35
N LYS A 72 -17.32 -4.41 1.37
CA LYS A 72 -16.26 -5.35 0.98
C LYS A 72 -15.87 -5.17 -0.48
N ASP A 73 -16.84 -4.88 -1.34
CA ASP A 73 -16.61 -4.67 -2.77
C ASP A 73 -15.89 -3.35 -3.05
N GLU A 74 -16.11 -2.32 -2.23
CA GLU A 74 -15.31 -1.09 -2.25
C GLU A 74 -13.85 -1.33 -1.84
N VAL A 75 -13.62 -2.09 -0.77
CA VAL A 75 -12.25 -2.38 -0.31
C VAL A 75 -11.48 -3.23 -1.32
N ILE A 76 -12.10 -4.26 -1.88
CA ILE A 76 -11.50 -5.08 -2.94
C ILE A 76 -11.15 -4.23 -4.15
N ARG A 77 -12.01 -3.29 -4.54
CA ARG A 77 -11.72 -2.34 -5.63
C ARG A 77 -10.57 -1.40 -5.30
N CYS A 78 -10.49 -0.89 -4.07
CA CYS A 78 -9.38 -0.04 -3.63
C CYS A 78 -8.03 -0.78 -3.68
N ILE A 79 -8.01 -2.06 -3.27
CA ILE A 79 -6.81 -2.91 -3.34
C ILE A 79 -6.46 -3.26 -4.80
N HIS A 80 -7.45 -3.37 -5.69
CA HIS A 80 -7.21 -3.66 -7.10
C HIS A 80 -6.70 -2.45 -7.91
N ILE A 81 -7.07 -1.24 -7.50
CA ILE A 81 -6.70 0.01 -8.18
C ILE A 81 -5.36 0.55 -7.67
N GLY A 82 -5.05 0.36 -6.39
CA GLY A 82 -3.79 0.76 -5.76
C GLY A 82 -2.62 -0.16 -6.08
#